data_AF-A0A7C0W8H1-F1
#
_entry.id   AF-A0A7C0W8H1-F1
#
_cell.length_a   1.000
_cell.length_b   1.000
_cell.length_c   1.000
_cell.angle_alpha   90.00
_cell.angle_beta   90.00
_cell.angle_gamma   90.00
#
_symmetry.space_group_name_H-M   'P 1'
#
loop_
_entity.id
_entity.type
_entity.pdbx_description
1 polymer ?
#
loop_
_entity_poly.entity_id
_entity_poly.type
_entity_poly.pdbx_seq_one_letter_code
_entity_poly.pdbx_strand_id
1 'polypeptide(L)'
;MLPILYGGRFVGRLDPKADRKNRTLIIRNLQFESGFKISDRFLKAFTGKLREFARFNECDHIKLQRVSSAKAKNVIEKGIKKTEN
;
A
#
# COMPACT_ATOMS: atom_id res chain seq x y z
N MET A 1 7.74 9.22 5.97
CA MET A 1 7.92 8.35 4.79
C MET A 1 8.79 7.13 5.12
N LEU A 2 8.23 5.92 4.97
CA LEU A 2 8.83 4.62 5.29
C LEU A 2 9.33 3.89 4.03
N PRO A 3 10.42 3.11 4.12
CA PRO A 3 10.92 2.32 3.01
C PRO A 3 10.09 1.05 2.75
N ILE A 4 10.00 0.63 1.49
CA ILE A 4 9.43 -0.65 1.07
C ILE A 4 10.58 -1.56 0.65
N LEU A 5 10.68 -2.72 1.31
CA LEU A 5 11.63 -3.77 0.97
C LEU A 5 10.91 -4.94 0.31
N TYR A 6 11.47 -5.45 -0.77
CA TYR A 6 10.95 -6.64 -1.46
C TYR A 6 12.10 -7.42 -2.09
N GLY A 7 12.20 -8.72 -1.79
CA GLY A 7 13.29 -9.57 -2.27
C GLY A 7 14.69 -9.08 -1.87
N GLY A 8 14.82 -8.52 -0.65
CA GLY A 8 16.08 -7.97 -0.15
C GLY A 8 16.49 -6.62 -0.77
N ARG A 9 15.65 -6.03 -1.63
CA ARG A 9 15.94 -4.76 -2.30
C ARG A 9 14.98 -3.67 -1.86
N PHE A 10 15.48 -2.45 -1.93
CA PHE A 10 14.67 -1.25 -1.78
C PHE A 10 13.90 -0.97 -3.07
N VAL A 11 12.56 -0.99 -3.00
CA VAL A 11 11.69 -0.96 -4.19
C VAL A 11 10.72 0.23 -4.22
N GLY A 12 10.61 0.96 -3.11
CA GLY A 12 9.73 2.11 -3.03
C GLY A 12 9.65 2.69 -1.63
N ARG A 13 8.76 3.67 -1.48
CA ARG A 13 8.52 4.40 -0.25
C ARG A 13 7.02 4.64 -0.09
N LEU A 14 6.52 4.59 1.13
CA LEU A 14 5.17 5.02 1.44
C LEU A 14 5.15 6.05 2.57
N ASP A 15 4.19 6.96 2.55
CA ASP A 15 3.91 7.88 3.65
C ASP A 15 2.57 7.52 4.30
N PRO A 16 2.57 6.61 5.30
CA PRO A 16 1.35 6.21 5.98
C PRO A 16 1.00 7.18 7.10
N LYS A 17 -0.30 7.36 7.31
CA LYS A 17 -0.87 7.99 8.50
C LYS A 17 -2.02 7.12 9.00
N ALA A 18 -1.89 6.62 10.22
CA ALA A 18 -3.00 6.03 10.94
C ALA A 18 -3.94 7.14 11.43
N ASP A 19 -5.16 7.16 10.90
CA ASP A 19 -6.28 7.91 11.45
C ASP A 19 -7.13 6.93 12.28
N ARG A 20 -6.70 6.68 13.52
CA ARG A 20 -7.30 5.70 14.41
C ARG A 20 -8.74 6.05 14.78
N LYS A 21 -9.09 7.34 14.82
CA LYS A 21 -10.46 7.80 15.08
C LYS A 21 -11.42 7.28 14.01
N ASN A 22 -11.00 7.33 12.74
CA ASN A 22 -11.77 6.82 11.62
C ASN A 22 -11.35 5.40 11.19
N ARG A 23 -10.52 4.72 12.00
CA ARG A 23 -9.96 3.38 11.73
C ARG A 23 -9.45 3.24 10.30
N THR A 24 -8.80 4.27 9.78
CA THR A 24 -8.35 4.35 8.38
C THR A 24 -6.84 4.57 8.31
N LEU A 25 -6.13 3.65 7.63
CA LEU A 25 -4.75 3.83 7.25
C LEU A 25 -4.69 4.62 5.94
N ILE A 26 -4.29 5.88 6.02
CA ILE A 26 -4.15 6.77 4.87
C ILE A 26 -2.74 6.63 4.32
N ILE A 27 -2.61 6.19 3.08
CA ILE A 27 -1.35 6.24 2.32
C ILE A 27 -1.35 7.54 1.54
N ARG A 28 -0.71 8.57 2.12
CA ARG A 28 -0.66 9.92 1.54
C ARG A 28 0.13 9.94 0.24
N ASN A 29 1.25 9.22 0.23
CA ASN A 29 2.12 9.08 -0.92
C ASN A 29 2.66 7.66 -1.03
N LEU A 30 2.62 7.07 -2.22
CA LEU A 30 3.25 5.79 -2.54
C LEU A 30 4.12 5.99 -3.79
N GLN A 31 5.41 5.82 -3.63
CA GLN A 31 6.41 6.00 -4.67
C GLN A 31 7.14 4.68 -4.89
N PHE A 32 7.33 4.31 -6.15
CA PHE A 32 8.17 3.18 -6.54
C PHE A 32 9.51 3.71 -7.04
N GLU A 33 10.59 3.01 -6.73
CA GLU A 33 11.93 3.40 -7.17
C GLU A 33 12.07 3.27 -8.69
N SER A 34 12.85 4.17 -9.28
CA SER A 34 13.18 4.13 -10.70
C SER A 34 13.83 2.79 -11.07
N GLY A 35 13.34 2.15 -12.13
CA GLY A 35 13.82 0.84 -12.58
C GLY A 35 13.20 -0.36 -11.84
N PHE A 36 12.41 -0.15 -10.79
CA PHE A 36 11.64 -1.24 -10.19
C PHE A 36 10.47 -1.64 -11.09
N LYS A 37 10.48 -2.88 -11.59
CA LYS A 37 9.38 -3.43 -12.38
C LYS A 37 8.26 -3.91 -11.45
N ILE A 38 7.19 -3.13 -11.39
CA ILE A 38 5.97 -3.46 -10.65
C ILE A 38 5.30 -4.67 -11.29
N SER A 39 5.37 -5.83 -10.63
CA SER A 39 4.77 -7.08 -11.08
C SER A 39 3.47 -7.38 -10.34
N ASP A 40 2.61 -8.21 -10.94
CA ASP A 40 1.36 -8.64 -10.29
C ASP A 40 1.62 -9.45 -9.02
N ARG A 41 2.71 -10.24 -8.99
CA ARG A 41 3.16 -10.96 -7.78
C ARG A 41 3.49 -9.98 -6.65
N PHE A 42 4.25 -8.92 -6.96
CA PHE A 42 4.55 -7.87 -5.99
C PHE A 42 3.27 -7.18 -5.53
N LEU A 43 2.39 -6.74 -6.43
CA LEU A 43 1.16 -6.05 -6.08
C LEU A 43 0.26 -6.90 -5.17
N LYS A 44 0.10 -8.19 -5.47
CA LYS A 44 -0.67 -9.12 -4.62
C LYS A 44 -0.07 -9.21 -3.21
N ALA A 45 1.24 -9.40 -3.09
CA ALA A 45 1.93 -9.49 -1.80
C ALA A 45 1.87 -8.16 -1.03
N PHE A 46 2.14 -7.05 -1.71
CA PHE A 46 2.12 -5.71 -1.15
C PHE A 46 0.74 -5.31 -0.64
N THR A 47 -0.33 -5.59 -1.41
CA THR A 47 -1.70 -5.34 -0.95
C THR A 47 -2.04 -6.19 0.28
N GLY A 48 -1.60 -7.45 0.35
CA GLY A 48 -1.74 -8.28 1.55
C GLY A 48 -1.07 -7.63 2.76
N LYS A 49 0.20 -7.22 2.61
CA LYS A 49 0.96 -6.55 3.67
C LYS A 49 0.41 -5.19 4.07
N LEU A 50 -0.18 -4.42 3.15
CA LEU A 50 -0.88 -3.18 3.50
C LEU A 50 -2.07 -3.43 4.42
N ARG A 51 -2.82 -4.52 4.23
CA ARG A 51 -3.93 -4.90 5.14
C ARG A 51 -3.43 -5.31 6.52
N GLU A 52 -2.38 -6.14 6.57
CA GLU A 52 -1.74 -6.49 7.85
C GLU A 52 -1.22 -5.24 8.56
N PHE A 53 -0.58 -4.33 7.82
CA PHE A 53 -0.06 -3.08 8.37
C PHE A 53 -1.18 -2.13 8.84
N ALA A 54 -2.33 -2.09 8.16
CA ALA A 54 -3.50 -1.34 8.62
C ALA A 54 -4.01 -1.89 9.95
N ARG A 55 -4.21 -3.21 10.05
CA ARG A 55 -4.64 -3.86 11.30
C ARG A 55 -3.65 -3.64 12.45
N PHE A 56 -2.35 -3.74 12.17
CA PHE A 56 -1.30 -3.44 13.14
C PHE A 56 -1.39 -2.00 13.68
N ASN A 57 -1.85 -1.06 12.85
CA ASN A 57 -2.08 0.34 13.23
C ASN A 57 -3.52 0.60 13.74
N GLU A 58 -4.26 -0.43 14.10
CA GLU A 58 -5.66 -0.35 14.58
C GLU A 58 -6.59 0.33 13.56
N CYS A 59 -6.36 0.05 12.27
CA CYS A 59 -7.18 0.53 11.17
C CYS A 59 -7.76 -0.65 10.39
N ASP A 60 -9.03 -0.52 9.99
CA ASP A 60 -9.74 -1.53 9.19
C ASP A 60 -9.82 -1.15 7.71
N HIS A 61 -9.77 0.16 7.43
CA HIS A 61 -9.85 0.69 6.07
C HIS A 61 -8.49 1.21 5.61
N ILE A 62 -8.29 1.23 4.29
CA ILE A 62 -7.09 1.80 3.67
C ILE A 62 -7.53 2.80 2.61
N LYS A 63 -6.95 4.00 2.65
CA LYS A 63 -7.20 5.06 1.67
C LYS A 63 -5.91 5.44 0.96
N LEU A 64 -5.87 5.28 -0.37
CA LEU A 64 -4.76 5.76 -1.20
C LEU A 64 -5.03 7.17 -1.71
N GLN A 65 -4.05 8.07 -1.56
CA GLN A 65 -4.14 9.43 -2.12
C GLN A 65 -3.29 9.53 -3.39
N ARG A 66 -1.97 9.76 -3.23
CA ARG A 66 -1.02 9.86 -4.35
C ARG A 66 -0.24 8.56 -4.52
N VAL A 67 -0.16 8.09 -5.75
CA VAL A 67 0.60 6.89 -6.14
C VAL A 67 1.33 7.20 -7.44
N SER A 68 2.62 6.90 -7.52
CA SER A 68 3.44 7.22 -8.70
C SER A 68 3.07 6.45 -9.97
N SER A 69 2.30 5.35 -9.83
CA SER A 69 1.79 4.55 -10.95
C SER A 69 0.27 4.38 -10.86
N ALA A 70 -0.45 4.90 -11.86
CA ALA A 70 -1.91 4.75 -11.96
C ALA A 70 -2.33 3.28 -12.06
N LYS A 71 -1.58 2.45 -12.80
CA LYS A 71 -1.82 1.00 -12.90
C LYS A 71 -1.73 0.34 -11.53
N ALA A 72 -0.67 0.63 -10.77
CA ALA A 72 -0.50 0.08 -9.43
C ALA A 72 -1.63 0.53 -8.49
N LYS A 73 -2.00 1.81 -8.51
CA LYS A 73 -3.12 2.36 -7.72
C LYS A 73 -4.40 1.55 -7.95
N ASN A 74 -4.80 1.37 -9.20
CA ASN A 74 -6.03 0.65 -9.55
C ASN A 74 -6.01 -0.81 -9.07
N VAL A 75 -4.88 -1.50 -9.19
CA VAL A 75 -4.76 -2.90 -8.73
C VAL A 75 -4.85 -2.98 -7.21
N ILE A 76 -4.15 -2.08 -6.50
CA ILE A 76 -4.15 -2.06 -5.03
C ILE A 76 -5.55 -1.73 -4.51
N GLU A 77 -6.24 -0.73 -5.06
CA GLU A 77 -7.60 -0.36 -4.67
C GLU A 77 -8.60 -1.51 -4.88
N LYS A 78 -8.56 -2.16 -6.05
CA LYS A 78 -9.39 -3.35 -6.31
C LYS A 78 -9.08 -4.48 -5.34
N GLY A 79 -7.80 -4.67 -5.01
CA GLY A 79 -7.37 -5.65 -4.03
C GLY A 79 -7.98 -5.36 -2.66
N ILE A 80 -7.82 -4.14 -2.13
CA ILE A 80 -8.31 -3.74 -0.80
C ILE A 80 -9.82 -4.00 -0.66
N LYS A 81 -10.63 -3.60 -1.65
CA LYS A 81 -12.10 -3.75 -1.62
C LYS A 81 -12.60 -5.20 -1.64
N LYS A 82 -11.81 -6.13 -2.20
CA LYS A 82 -12.24 -7.53 -2.41
C LYS A 82 -12.38 -8.37 -1.14
N THR A 83 -12.08 -7.84 0.04
CA THR A 83 -12.08 -8.58 1.32
C THR A 83 -13.17 -8.10 2.27
N GLU A 84 -14.01 -7.13 1.86
CA GLU A 84 -15.17 -6.65 2.62
C GLU A 84 -16.47 -7.44 2.28
N ASN A 85 -16.37 -8.53 1.50
CA ASN A 85 -17.46 -9.49 1.20
C ASN A 85 -17.12 -10.88 1.73
#